data_AF-A0A645I4Q9-F1
#
_entry.id   AF-A0A645I4Q9-F1
#
_cell.length_a   1.000
_cell.length_b   1.000
_cell.length_c   1.000
_cell.angle_alpha   90.00
_cell.angle_beta   90.00
_cell.angle_gamma   90.00
#
_symmetry.space_group_name_H-M   'P 1'
#
loop_
_entity.id
_entity.type
_entity.pdbx_description
1 polymer ?
#
loop_
_entity_poly.entity_id
_entity_poly.type
_entity_poly.pdbx_seq_one_letter_code
_entity_poly.pdbx_strand_id
1 'polypeptide(L)'
;MKDNVIPGHAEAVVNFRLLPGETIASACEHIRAIINDDLVQFEPLRGNAWEASPVSPDDSAAYLHIASTVREFFPGTPCAPYNMLGGTDARNYYAVCENVYRFSPYLMSPEDLARIHGLNERISVDAFALMIEFFYRLIPRWAQKDL
;
A
#
# COMPACT_ATOMS: atom_id res chain seq x y z
N MET A 1 -32.35 11.03 21.09
CA MET A 1 -31.92 10.24 22.26
C MET A 1 -32.51 10.88 23.51
N LYS A 2 -32.87 10.11 24.53
CA LYS A 2 -33.25 10.66 25.84
C LYS A 2 -32.00 10.66 26.72
N ASP A 3 -31.72 11.74 27.42
CA ASP A 3 -30.46 11.95 28.15
C ASP A 3 -30.24 10.98 29.33
N ASN A 4 -31.28 10.27 29.77
CA ASN A 4 -31.27 9.41 30.95
C ASN A 4 -31.29 7.90 30.60
N VAL A 5 -30.79 7.50 29.43
CA VAL A 5 -30.75 6.10 28.99
C VAL A 5 -29.33 5.71 28.62
N ILE A 6 -28.77 4.72 29.32
CA ILE A 6 -27.49 4.09 28.95
C ILE A 6 -27.78 3.08 27.83
N PRO A 7 -27.12 3.17 26.66
CA PRO A 7 -27.26 2.17 25.61
C PRO A 7 -26.82 0.79 26.09
N GLY A 8 -27.63 -0.24 25.85
CA GLY A 8 -27.28 -1.62 26.21
C GLY A 8 -26.34 -2.33 25.23
N HIS A 9 -26.00 -1.68 24.11
CA HIS A 9 -25.18 -2.26 23.03
C HIS A 9 -24.45 -1.17 22.25
N ALA A 10 -23.23 -1.47 21.81
CA ALA A 10 -22.44 -0.62 20.93
C ALA A 10 -21.61 -1.48 19.98
N GLU A 11 -21.46 -1.03 18.74
CA GLU A 11 -20.62 -1.67 17.72
C GLU A 11 -19.68 -0.65 17.11
N ALA A 12 -18.50 -1.11 16.71
CA ALA A 12 -17.53 -0.31 15.99
C ALA A 12 -16.77 -1.18 14.97
N VAL A 13 -16.34 -0.57 13.88
CA VAL A 13 -15.41 -1.16 12.93
C VAL A 13 -14.07 -0.45 13.06
N VAL A 14 -13.02 -1.21 13.36
CA VAL A 14 -11.66 -0.70 13.50
C VAL A 14 -10.81 -1.24 12.35
N ASN A 15 -10.07 -0.35 11.70
CA ASN A 15 -9.20 -0.71 10.59
C ASN A 15 -7.76 -0.83 11.07
N PHE A 16 -7.15 -1.99 10.86
CA PHE A 16 -5.73 -2.22 11.12
C PHE A 16 -4.93 -2.26 9.82
N ARG A 17 -3.63 -1.97 9.93
CA ARG A 17 -2.62 -2.18 8.88
C ARG A 17 -1.53 -3.04 9.51
N LEU A 18 -1.38 -4.26 9.02
CA LEU A 18 -0.37 -5.19 9.51
C LEU A 18 1.00 -4.82 8.92
N LEU A 19 2.02 -4.81 9.77
CA LEU A 19 3.40 -4.71 9.32
C LEU A 19 3.85 -6.05 8.71
N PRO A 20 4.84 -6.05 7.79
CA PRO A 20 5.46 -7.29 7.35
C PRO A 20 5.96 -8.11 8.55
N GLY A 21 5.61 -9.39 8.58
CA GLY A 21 5.94 -10.31 9.69
C GLY A 21 4.85 -10.42 10.77
N GLU A 22 3.89 -9.50 10.82
CA GLU A 22 2.70 -9.63 11.66
C GLU A 22 1.59 -10.39 10.96
N THR A 23 0.72 -11.03 11.75
CA THR A 23 -0.42 -11.79 11.25
C THR A 23 -1.73 -11.23 11.79
N ILE A 24 -2.85 -11.55 11.13
CA ILE A 24 -4.18 -11.24 11.68
C ILE A 24 -4.34 -11.88 13.06
N ALA A 25 -3.85 -13.11 13.22
CA ALA A 25 -3.91 -13.85 14.47
C ALA A 25 -3.15 -13.14 15.60
N SER A 26 -1.88 -12.77 15.37
CA SER A 26 -1.06 -12.06 16.37
C SER A 26 -1.67 -10.71 16.75
N ALA A 27 -2.19 -9.95 15.78
CA ALA A 27 -2.88 -8.70 16.05
C ALA A 27 -4.15 -8.92 16.90
N CYS A 28 -4.96 -9.94 16.57
CA CYS A 28 -6.16 -10.27 17.33
C CYS A 28 -5.83 -10.73 18.76
N GLU A 29 -4.81 -11.56 18.94
CA GLU A 29 -4.33 -11.98 20.26
C GLU A 29 -3.88 -10.79 21.10
N HIS A 30 -3.11 -9.88 20.50
CA HIS A 30 -2.66 -8.66 21.16
C HIS A 30 -3.83 -7.77 21.60
N ILE A 31 -4.82 -7.56 20.74
CA ILE A 31 -6.00 -6.75 21.05
C ILE A 31 -6.83 -7.39 22.17
N ARG A 32 -7.03 -8.72 22.15
CA ARG A 32 -7.72 -9.43 23.23
C ARG A 32 -7.01 -9.24 24.58
N ALA A 33 -5.68 -9.34 24.58
CA ALA A 33 -4.88 -9.14 25.79
C ALA A 33 -4.98 -7.71 26.34
N ILE A 34 -5.06 -6.69 25.47
CA ILE A 34 -5.23 -5.29 25.87
C ILE A 34 -6.63 -5.04 26.45
N ILE A 35 -7.66 -5.55 25.78
CA ILE A 35 -9.06 -5.33 26.18
C ILE A 35 -9.35 -6.01 27.51
N ASN A 36 -8.96 -7.30 27.64
CA ASN A 36 -9.10 -8.09 28.86
C ASN A 36 -10.50 -7.99 29.51
N ASP A 37 -11.55 -8.01 28.69
CA ASP A 37 -12.95 -7.96 29.09
C ASP A 37 -13.78 -8.87 28.17
N ASP A 38 -14.36 -9.92 28.74
CA ASP A 38 -15.16 -10.93 28.00
C ASP A 38 -16.47 -10.36 27.43
N LEU A 39 -16.92 -9.19 27.89
CA LEU A 39 -18.08 -8.49 27.32
C LEU A 39 -17.77 -7.87 25.96
N VAL A 40 -16.49 -7.67 25.62
CA VAL A 40 -16.07 -7.09 24.35
C VAL A 40 -15.65 -8.19 23.39
N GLN A 41 -16.52 -8.44 22.41
CA GLN A 41 -16.29 -9.46 21.38
C GLN A 41 -15.95 -8.80 20.06
N PHE A 42 -14.97 -9.36 19.35
CA PHE A 42 -14.62 -8.94 18.00
C PHE A 42 -14.09 -10.09 17.16
N GLU A 43 -14.26 -9.96 15.86
CA GLU A 43 -13.71 -10.87 14.86
C GLU A 43 -13.21 -10.09 13.64
N PRO A 44 -12.22 -10.62 12.89
CA PRO A 44 -11.86 -10.05 11.60
C PRO A 44 -13.06 -10.05 10.65
N LEU A 45 -13.31 -8.92 9.98
CA LEU A 45 -14.38 -8.79 9.01
C LEU A 45 -14.12 -9.70 7.80
N ARG A 46 -15.02 -10.66 7.57
CA ARG A 46 -14.94 -11.60 6.43
C ARG A 46 -14.92 -10.85 5.10
N GLY A 47 -13.99 -11.22 4.22
CA GLY A 47 -13.81 -10.56 2.92
C GLY A 47 -13.05 -9.22 2.97
N ASN A 48 -12.78 -8.69 4.17
CA ASN A 48 -12.12 -7.40 4.38
C ASN A 48 -10.89 -7.51 5.29
N ALA A 49 -10.44 -8.73 5.59
CA ALA A 49 -9.23 -9.01 6.35
C ALA A 49 -8.30 -9.89 5.51
N TRP A 50 -7.02 -9.51 5.44
CA TRP A 50 -5.97 -10.24 4.73
C TRP A 50 -4.62 -10.03 5.43
N GLU A 51 -3.71 -10.98 5.25
CA GLU A 51 -2.36 -10.94 5.84
C GLU A 51 -1.51 -9.81 5.24
N ALA A 52 -0.45 -9.42 5.96
CA ALA A 52 0.53 -8.47 5.46
C ALA A 52 1.09 -8.95 4.11
N SER A 53 1.24 -8.03 3.15
CA SER A 53 1.88 -8.37 1.88
C SER A 53 3.36 -8.74 2.09
N PRO A 54 3.90 -9.74 1.38
CA PRO A 54 5.33 -10.03 1.38
C PRO A 54 6.17 -8.83 0.95
N VAL A 55 7.42 -8.80 1.43
CA VAL A 55 8.40 -7.78 1.02
C VAL A 55 9.10 -8.26 -0.24
N SER A 56 8.96 -7.47 -1.32
CA SER A 56 9.68 -7.73 -2.57
C SER A 56 11.16 -7.34 -2.42
N PRO A 57 12.10 -8.11 -2.99
CA PRO A 57 13.53 -7.83 -2.91
C PRO A 57 13.91 -6.52 -3.60
N ASP A 58 14.90 -5.80 -3.07
CA ASP A 58 15.43 -4.55 -3.61
C ASP A 58 16.77 -4.74 -4.38
N ASP A 59 17.17 -5.99 -4.60
CA ASP A 59 18.36 -6.37 -5.38
C ASP A 59 18.00 -7.16 -6.65
N SER A 60 16.71 -7.40 -6.91
CA SER A 60 16.25 -8.12 -8.10
C SER A 60 16.43 -7.31 -9.38
N ALA A 61 16.54 -7.99 -10.53
CA ALA A 61 16.56 -7.34 -11.84
C ALA A 61 15.34 -6.44 -12.05
N ALA A 62 14.16 -6.86 -11.59
CA ALA A 62 12.93 -6.07 -11.69
C ALA A 62 13.03 -4.73 -10.94
N TYR A 63 13.54 -4.74 -9.70
CA TYR A 63 13.78 -3.52 -8.93
C TYR A 63 14.87 -2.66 -9.56
N LEU A 64 15.99 -3.25 -9.97
CA LEU A 64 17.10 -2.55 -10.60
C LEU A 64 16.68 -1.88 -11.93
N HIS A 65 15.73 -2.46 -12.66
CA HIS A 65 15.11 -1.82 -13.82
C HIS A 65 14.28 -0.58 -13.45
N ILE A 66 13.52 -0.61 -12.36
CA ILE A 66 12.84 0.60 -11.84
C ILE A 66 13.89 1.65 -11.48
N ALA A 67 14.88 1.29 -10.66
CA ALA A 67 15.87 2.23 -10.14
C ALA A 67 16.77 2.83 -11.24
N SER A 68 17.11 2.07 -12.28
CA SER A 68 17.83 2.60 -13.45
C SER A 68 16.95 3.52 -14.29
N THR A 69 15.69 3.16 -14.53
CA THR A 69 14.75 4.02 -15.28
C THR A 69 14.51 5.34 -14.54
N VAL A 70 14.38 5.33 -13.20
CA VAL A 70 14.30 6.55 -12.39
C VAL A 70 15.51 7.45 -12.63
N ARG A 71 16.73 6.91 -12.64
CA ARG A 71 17.95 7.69 -12.86
C ARG A 71 18.07 8.29 -14.25
N GLU A 72 17.43 7.69 -15.25
CA GLU A 72 17.39 8.22 -16.62
C GLU A 72 16.47 9.44 -16.73
N PHE A 73 15.29 9.41 -16.10
CA PHE A 73 14.34 10.52 -16.12
C PHE A 73 14.66 11.60 -15.08
N PHE A 74 15.30 11.21 -13.97
CA PHE A 74 15.60 12.08 -12.84
C PHE A 74 17.07 11.92 -12.41
N PRO A 75 18.02 12.50 -13.17
CA PRO A 75 19.45 12.38 -12.87
C PRO A 75 19.81 12.90 -11.47
N GLY A 76 20.57 12.10 -10.72
CA GLY A 76 21.01 12.44 -9.37
C GLY A 76 20.01 12.14 -8.25
N THR A 77 18.80 11.65 -8.57
CA THR A 77 17.80 11.29 -7.57
C THR A 77 18.07 9.89 -7.00
N PRO A 78 18.18 9.73 -5.66
CA PRO A 78 18.28 8.42 -5.04
C PRO A 78 16.96 7.64 -5.18
N CYS A 79 17.06 6.32 -5.39
CA CYS A 79 15.93 5.41 -5.39
C CYS A 79 16.05 4.48 -4.19
N ALA A 80 15.03 4.47 -3.33
CA ALA A 80 15.01 3.66 -2.13
C ALA A 80 13.62 3.01 -1.95
N PRO A 81 13.56 1.78 -1.41
CA PRO A 81 12.29 1.16 -1.06
C PRO A 81 11.65 1.87 0.15
N TYR A 82 10.32 1.81 0.23
CA TYR A 82 9.56 2.32 1.37
C TYR A 82 8.34 1.45 1.65
N ASN A 83 7.81 1.53 2.87
CA ASN A 83 6.59 0.83 3.25
C ASN A 83 5.36 1.62 2.80
N MET A 84 4.56 1.03 1.91
CA MET A 84 3.27 1.60 1.52
C MET A 84 2.25 1.41 2.65
N LEU A 85 1.82 2.51 3.26
CA LEU A 85 0.88 2.51 4.39
C LEU A 85 -0.58 2.29 3.96
N GLY A 86 -0.87 2.48 2.66
CA GLY A 86 -2.19 2.27 2.09
C GLY A 86 -2.41 0.82 1.61
N GLY A 87 -3.69 0.44 1.51
CA GLY A 87 -4.07 -0.80 0.82
C GLY A 87 -4.10 -0.58 -0.69
N THR A 88 -3.51 -1.50 -1.45
CA THR A 88 -3.50 -1.47 -2.93
C THR A 88 -3.90 -2.82 -3.48
N ASP A 89 -4.42 -2.87 -4.70
CA ASP A 89 -4.76 -4.13 -5.38
C ASP A 89 -3.56 -5.04 -5.64
N ALA A 90 -2.33 -4.52 -5.50
CA ALA A 90 -1.08 -5.28 -5.55
C ALA A 90 -1.10 -6.56 -4.69
N ARG A 91 -1.85 -6.58 -3.57
CA ARG A 91 -2.01 -7.77 -2.73
C ARG A 91 -2.54 -9.00 -3.48
N ASN A 92 -3.32 -8.80 -4.54
CA ASN A 92 -3.92 -9.88 -5.33
C ASN A 92 -2.93 -10.47 -6.36
N TYR A 93 -1.81 -9.80 -6.61
CA TYR A 93 -0.84 -10.20 -7.64
C TYR A 93 0.24 -11.15 -7.14
N TYR A 94 0.36 -11.37 -5.82
CA TYR A 94 1.33 -12.32 -5.27
C TYR A 94 1.02 -13.79 -5.64
N ALA A 95 -0.20 -14.09 -6.10
CA ALA A 95 -0.52 -15.39 -6.69
C ALA A 95 0.02 -15.57 -8.11
N VAL A 96 0.49 -14.49 -8.75
CA VAL A 96 0.97 -14.46 -10.14
C VAL A 96 2.48 -14.20 -10.22
N CYS A 97 3.02 -13.37 -9.31
CA CYS A 97 4.42 -12.99 -9.29
C CYS A 97 4.92 -12.85 -7.85
N GLU A 98 6.14 -13.30 -7.58
CA GLU A 98 6.79 -13.13 -6.27
C GLU A 98 7.24 -11.67 -6.04
N ASN A 99 7.66 -11.00 -7.11
CA ASN A 99 8.21 -9.64 -7.08
C ASN A 99 7.15 -8.61 -7.46
N VAL A 100 6.47 -8.04 -6.46
CA VAL A 100 5.41 -7.04 -6.65
C VAL A 100 5.84 -5.67 -6.12
N TYR A 101 6.03 -4.70 -7.01
CA TYR A 101 6.45 -3.34 -6.66
C TYR A 101 5.31 -2.34 -6.81
N ARG A 102 5.10 -1.52 -5.78
CA ARG A 102 4.11 -0.43 -5.78
C ARG A 102 4.84 0.86 -6.11
N PHE A 103 4.89 1.20 -7.39
CA PHE A 103 5.67 2.33 -7.88
C PHE A 103 4.87 3.15 -8.88
N SER A 104 4.98 4.48 -8.78
CA SER A 104 4.45 5.42 -9.75
C SER A 104 5.48 6.53 -9.98
N PRO A 105 5.90 6.81 -11.23
CA PRO A 105 6.82 7.89 -11.56
C PRO A 105 6.14 9.27 -11.53
N TYR A 106 5.13 9.45 -10.67
CA TYR A 106 4.42 10.72 -10.55
C TYR A 106 5.26 11.71 -9.75
N LEU A 107 5.76 12.74 -10.43
CA LEU A 107 6.37 13.89 -9.79
C LEU A 107 5.30 14.74 -9.08
N MET A 108 5.19 14.55 -7.77
CA MET A 108 4.21 15.23 -6.92
C MET A 108 4.86 16.38 -6.14
N SER A 109 4.13 17.49 -6.00
CA SER A 109 4.36 18.45 -4.93
C SER A 109 3.67 18.01 -3.63
N PRO A 110 4.02 18.59 -2.46
CA PRO A 110 3.29 18.35 -1.22
C PRO A 110 1.79 18.67 -1.31
N GLU A 111 1.42 19.64 -2.14
CA GLU A 111 0.02 20.02 -2.35
C GLU A 111 -0.74 18.95 -3.17
N ASP A 112 -0.07 18.25 -4.08
CA ASP A 112 -0.67 17.15 -4.84
C ASP A 112 -0.94 15.94 -3.94
N LEU A 113 -0.01 15.63 -3.03
CA LEU A 113 -0.18 14.55 -2.05
C LEU A 113 -1.42 14.76 -1.17
N ALA A 114 -1.68 16.00 -0.74
CA ALA A 114 -2.84 16.35 0.08
C ALA A 114 -4.18 16.24 -0.66
N ARG A 115 -4.16 16.19 -2.01
CA ARG A 115 -5.36 16.08 -2.84
C ARG A 115 -5.74 14.65 -3.18
N ILE A 116 -4.89 13.66 -2.92
CA ILE A 116 -5.23 12.25 -3.16
C ILE A 116 -6.46 11.90 -2.31
N HIS A 117 -7.54 11.45 -2.95
CA HIS A 117 -8.86 11.24 -2.33
C HIS A 117 -9.50 12.50 -1.73
N GLY A 118 -9.04 13.68 -2.15
CA GLY A 118 -9.50 14.99 -1.68
C GLY A 118 -10.30 15.76 -2.73
N LEU A 119 -10.63 17.02 -2.39
CA LEU A 119 -11.30 17.92 -3.33
C LEU A 119 -10.33 18.35 -4.44
N ASN A 120 -10.84 18.37 -5.68
CA ASN A 120 -10.10 18.83 -6.86
C ASN A 120 -8.76 18.06 -7.08
N GLU A 121 -8.80 16.75 -6.87
CA GLU A 121 -7.75 15.81 -7.25
C GLU A 121 -7.45 15.95 -8.75
N ARG A 122 -6.17 16.19 -9.08
CA ARG A 122 -5.70 16.40 -10.46
C ARG A 122 -4.22 16.13 -10.59
N ILE A 123 -3.77 16.00 -11.84
CA ILE A 123 -2.38 15.87 -12.25
C ILE A 123 -2.10 16.87 -13.39
N SER A 124 -0.88 17.38 -13.48
CA SER A 124 -0.49 18.20 -14.64
C SER A 124 -0.37 17.33 -15.89
N VAL A 125 -0.65 17.91 -17.06
CA VAL A 125 -0.49 17.21 -18.34
C VAL A 125 0.96 16.76 -18.54
N ASP A 126 1.93 17.58 -18.15
CA ASP A 126 3.35 17.26 -18.25
C ASP A 126 3.75 16.08 -17.36
N ALA A 127 3.26 16.04 -16.11
CA ALA A 127 3.52 14.91 -15.22
C ALA A 127 2.89 13.62 -15.76
N PHE A 128 1.67 13.70 -16.30
CA PHE A 128 1.01 12.56 -16.93
C PHE A 128 1.77 12.06 -18.17
N ALA A 129 2.23 12.97 -19.04
CA ALA A 129 3.05 12.62 -20.21
C ALA A 129 4.37 11.94 -19.80
N LEU A 130 5.05 12.48 -18.78
CA LEU A 130 6.26 11.88 -18.24
C LEU A 130 6.01 10.46 -17.70
N MET A 131 4.91 10.24 -17.00
CA MET A 131 4.55 8.90 -16.51
C MET A 131 4.38 7.90 -17.65
N ILE A 132 3.75 8.30 -18.75
CA ILE A 132 3.59 7.45 -19.95
C ILE A 132 4.96 7.09 -20.53
N GLU A 133 5.84 8.07 -20.71
CA GLU A 133 7.19 7.84 -21.24
C GLU A 133 8.00 6.92 -20.33
N PHE A 134 7.89 7.09 -19.01
CA PHE A 134 8.56 6.24 -18.04
C PHE A 134 8.13 4.78 -18.18
N PHE A 135 6.82 4.50 -18.21
CA PHE A 135 6.33 3.13 -18.38
C PHE A 135 6.67 2.55 -19.75
N TYR A 136 6.67 3.37 -20.80
CA TYR A 136 7.12 2.96 -22.14
C TYR A 136 8.60 2.52 -22.15
N ARG A 137 9.44 3.12 -21.30
CA ARG A 137 10.84 2.70 -21.11
C ARG A 137 11.00 1.47 -20.21
N LEU A 138 10.17 1.34 -19.18
CA LEU A 138 10.27 0.26 -18.19
C LEU A 138 9.73 -1.08 -18.72
N ILE A 139 8.54 -1.09 -19.33
CA ILE A 139 7.84 -2.33 -19.74
C ILE A 139 8.70 -3.22 -20.65
N PRO A 140 9.39 -2.69 -21.69
CA PRO A 140 10.26 -3.53 -22.52
C PRO A 140 11.44 -4.14 -21.77
N ARG A 141 11.92 -3.52 -20.68
CA ARG A 141 12.96 -4.11 -19.83
C ARG A 141 12.42 -5.35 -19.15
N TRP A 142 11.20 -5.29 -18.62
CA TRP A 142 10.52 -6.42 -17.98
C TRP A 142 10.02 -7.50 -18.94
N ALA A 143 9.90 -7.19 -20.22
CA ALA A 143 9.52 -8.16 -21.25
C ALA A 143 10.70 -9.02 -21.75
N GLN A 144 11.92 -8.80 -21.24
CA GLN A 144 13.08 -9.62 -21.58
C GLN A 144 12.90 -11.03 -21.02
N LYS A 145 13.33 -12.05 -21.79
CA LYS A 145 13.09 -13.47 -21.46
C LYS A 145 13.84 -13.97 -20.22
N ASP A 146 14.86 -13.23 -19.79
CA ASP A 146 15.81 -13.65 -18.75
C ASP A 146 15.59 -12.89 -17.43
N LEU A 147 14.38 -12.38 -17.21
CA LEU A 147 13.97 -11.64 -16.01
C LEU A 147 13.39 -12.53 -14.91
#